data_AF-A0AAW3EAQ8-F1
#
_entry.id   AF-A0AAW3EAQ8-F1
#
_cell.length_a   1.000
_cell.length_b   1.000
_cell.length_c   1.000
_cell.angle_alpha   90.00
_cell.angle_beta   90.00
_cell.angle_gamma   90.00
#
_symmetry.space_group_name_H-M   'P 1'
#
loop_
_entity.id
_entity.type
_entity.pdbx_description
1 polymer ?
#
loop_
_entity_poly.entity_id
_entity_poly.type
_entity_poly.pdbx_seq_one_letter_code
_entity_poly.pdbx_strand_id
1 'polypeptide(L)'
;MKEQDVVSGIREHDWNQSWLDFSVFLYERDSLIISGSHDLSYYHNFEIIITSPSFISGVMDWSCDVNDEFIKVSKSHLEDEFIVEFYSDNEFTFKVIGKDISINFDTVFYYKREDLKPGERLAYFIK
;
A
#
# COMPACT_ATOMS: atom_id res chain seq x y z
N MET A 1 0.18 11.76 10.93
CA MET A 1 1.37 10.87 11.14
C MET A 1 2.57 11.52 10.45
N LYS A 2 3.82 11.38 10.92
CA LYS A 2 4.98 12.00 10.24
C LYS A 2 5.43 11.09 9.10
N GLU A 3 5.94 11.67 8.02
CA GLU A 3 6.40 10.95 6.80
C GLU A 3 7.35 9.76 7.09
N GLN A 4 8.19 9.91 8.12
CA GLN A 4 9.14 8.88 8.56
C GLN A 4 8.48 7.66 9.21
N ASP A 5 7.26 7.79 9.74
CA ASP A 5 6.59 6.70 10.46
C ASP A 5 6.06 5.62 9.49
N VAL A 6 5.67 6.00 8.28
CA VAL A 6 5.12 5.07 7.27
C VAL A 6 6.23 4.18 6.71
N VAL A 7 7.29 4.78 6.16
CA VAL A 7 8.36 4.01 5.51
C VAL A 7 9.09 3.13 6.51
N SER A 8 9.37 3.65 7.71
CA SER A 8 9.95 2.85 8.79
C SER A 8 9.00 1.74 9.23
N GLY A 9 7.70 2.01 9.38
CA GLY A 9 6.72 0.99 9.75
C GLY A 9 6.66 -0.17 8.76
N ILE A 10 6.80 0.11 7.46
CA ILE A 10 6.87 -0.93 6.42
C ILE A 10 8.18 -1.71 6.51
N ARG A 11 9.32 -1.04 6.69
CA ARG A 11 10.63 -1.70 6.80
C ARG A 11 10.82 -2.55 8.06
N GLU A 12 10.21 -2.13 9.16
CA GLU A 12 10.28 -2.82 10.45
C GLU A 12 9.29 -3.97 10.57
N HIS A 13 8.35 -4.10 9.62
CA HIS A 13 7.43 -5.24 9.57
C HIS A 13 8.20 -6.54 9.25
N ASP A 14 7.84 -7.62 9.93
CA ASP A 14 8.45 -8.94 9.75
C ASP A 14 7.91 -9.63 8.50
N TRP A 15 8.50 -9.32 7.35
CA TRP A 15 8.10 -9.91 6.08
C TRP A 15 8.65 -11.33 5.92
N ASN A 16 7.80 -12.23 5.41
CA ASN A 16 8.24 -13.55 4.97
C ASN A 16 9.34 -13.47 3.88
N GLN A 17 9.25 -12.46 3.01
CA GLN A 17 10.19 -12.19 1.92
C GLN A 17 10.29 -10.67 1.73
N SER A 18 11.48 -10.17 1.35
CA SER A 18 11.68 -8.74 1.07
C SER A 18 11.07 -8.29 -0.26
N TRP A 19 10.97 -9.20 -1.22
CA TRP A 19 10.33 -8.94 -2.50
C TRP A 19 8.81 -9.07 -2.35
N LEU A 20 8.10 -7.97 -2.53
CA LEU A 20 6.64 -7.93 -2.46
C LEU A 20 6.06 -7.49 -3.81
N ASP A 21 4.90 -8.05 -4.13
CA ASP A 21 4.02 -7.55 -5.17
C ASP A 21 3.09 -6.50 -4.57
N PHE A 22 2.82 -5.47 -5.37
CA PHE A 22 1.94 -4.35 -5.06
C PHE A 22 0.87 -4.19 -6.13
N SER A 23 -0.32 -3.77 -5.72
CA SER A 23 -1.43 -3.51 -6.64
C SER A 23 -2.34 -2.40 -6.12
N VAL A 24 -2.89 -1.60 -7.03
CA VAL A 24 -4.01 -0.70 -6.72
C VAL A 24 -5.27 -1.54 -6.46
N PHE A 25 -5.55 -1.78 -5.18
CA PHE A 25 -6.57 -2.71 -4.72
C PHE A 25 -7.99 -2.13 -4.79
N LEU A 26 -8.17 -0.90 -4.32
CA LEU A 26 -9.48 -0.25 -4.30
C LEU A 26 -9.35 1.27 -4.37
N TYR A 27 -10.20 1.89 -5.18
CA TYR A 27 -10.39 3.33 -5.17
C TYR A 27 -11.89 3.65 -5.03
N GLU A 28 -12.30 4.10 -3.85
CA GLU A 28 -13.71 4.43 -3.55
C GLU A 28 -13.80 5.57 -2.53
N ARG A 29 -14.79 6.47 -2.69
CA ARG A 29 -15.23 7.48 -1.70
C ARG A 29 -14.08 8.18 -0.97
N ASP A 30 -13.18 8.76 -1.73
CA ASP A 30 -12.01 9.51 -1.23
C ASP A 30 -10.93 8.67 -0.55
N SER A 31 -10.84 7.38 -0.84
CA SER A 31 -9.75 6.52 -0.36
C SER A 31 -9.16 5.69 -1.50
N LEU A 32 -7.83 5.74 -1.64
CA LEU A 32 -7.05 4.82 -2.46
C LEU A 32 -6.36 3.81 -1.53
N ILE A 33 -6.55 2.53 -1.81
CA ILE A 33 -5.88 1.43 -1.13
C ILE A 33 -4.93 0.75 -2.12
N ILE A 34 -3.65 0.74 -1.77
CA ILE A 34 -2.61 -0.03 -2.46
C ILE A 34 -2.32 -1.24 -1.57
N SER A 35 -2.53 -2.45 -2.08
CA SER A 35 -2.20 -3.69 -1.36
C SER A 35 -0.77 -4.13 -1.63
N GLY A 36 -0.12 -4.75 -0.66
CA GLY A 36 1.16 -5.42 -0.79
C GLY A 36 1.13 -6.86 -0.24
N SER A 37 1.85 -7.77 -0.89
CA SER A 37 1.98 -9.17 -0.45
C SER A 37 3.11 -9.89 -1.16
N HIS A 38 3.65 -10.93 -0.55
CA HIS A 38 4.49 -11.91 -1.28
C HIS A 38 3.66 -12.95 -2.04
N ASP A 39 2.32 -12.95 -1.85
CA ASP A 39 1.39 -13.87 -2.49
C ASP A 39 0.04 -13.20 -2.80
N LEU A 40 0.08 -12.15 -3.63
CA LEU A 40 -1.12 -11.39 -4.04
C LEU A 40 -2.17 -12.26 -4.75
N SER A 41 -1.87 -13.49 -5.15
CA SER A 41 -2.88 -14.37 -5.76
C SER A 41 -3.95 -14.82 -4.76
N TYR A 42 -3.59 -14.99 -3.49
CA TYR A 42 -4.48 -15.55 -2.47
C TYR A 42 -4.86 -14.56 -1.38
N TYR A 43 -3.98 -13.61 -1.07
CA TYR A 43 -4.23 -12.60 -0.05
C TYR A 43 -3.25 -11.43 -0.16
N HIS A 44 -3.59 -10.33 0.49
CA HIS A 44 -2.59 -9.34 0.90
C HIS A 44 -2.54 -9.21 2.40
N ASN A 45 -1.38 -8.85 2.93
CA ASN A 45 -1.15 -8.66 4.37
C ASN A 45 -0.63 -7.25 4.67
N PHE A 46 -0.75 -6.37 3.69
CA PHE A 46 -0.28 -5.00 3.78
C PHE A 46 -1.16 -4.11 2.92
N GLU A 47 -1.50 -2.95 3.45
CA GLU A 47 -2.14 -1.88 2.72
C GLU A 47 -1.51 -0.54 3.04
N ILE A 48 -1.33 0.28 2.01
CA ILE A 48 -1.11 1.72 2.10
C ILE A 48 -2.43 2.39 1.73
N ILE A 49 -2.95 3.20 2.65
CA ILE A 49 -4.24 3.86 2.53
C ILE A 49 -3.96 5.35 2.38
N ILE A 50 -4.37 5.93 1.25
CA ILE A 50 -4.26 7.36 0.97
C ILE A 50 -5.66 7.98 0.97
N THR A 51 -5.85 8.98 1.83
CA THR A 51 -7.13 9.69 1.97
C THR A 51 -7.15 10.94 1.12
N SER A 52 -8.30 11.19 0.46
CA SER A 52 -8.56 12.29 -0.46
C SER A 52 -7.47 12.43 -1.53
N PRO A 53 -7.22 11.40 -2.36
CA PRO A 53 -6.23 11.49 -3.41
C PRO A 53 -6.67 12.53 -4.46
N SER A 54 -5.80 13.49 -4.75
CA SER A 54 -6.02 14.55 -5.74
C SER A 54 -5.32 14.28 -7.07
N PHE A 55 -4.32 13.40 -7.08
CA PHE A 55 -3.60 12.98 -8.28
C PHE A 55 -3.14 11.53 -8.15
N ILE A 56 -3.27 10.76 -9.23
CA ILE A 56 -2.81 9.36 -9.33
C ILE A 56 -2.20 9.16 -10.73
N SER A 57 -1.01 8.57 -10.81
CA SER A 57 -0.36 8.23 -12.09
C SER A 57 0.62 7.07 -11.91
N GLY A 58 0.61 6.11 -12.83
CA GLY A 58 1.58 5.02 -12.85
C GLY A 58 0.99 3.70 -13.34
N VAL A 59 1.69 2.60 -13.06
CA VAL A 59 1.20 1.24 -13.30
C VAL A 59 0.27 0.79 -12.17
N MET A 60 -0.65 -0.13 -12.49
CA MET A 60 -1.61 -0.65 -11.49
C MET A 60 -1.01 -1.76 -10.63
N ASP A 61 -0.03 -2.49 -11.16
CA ASP A 61 0.62 -3.63 -10.53
C ASP A 61 2.14 -3.51 -10.74
N TRP A 62 2.91 -3.76 -9.69
CA TRP A 62 4.37 -3.78 -9.73
C TRP A 62 4.91 -4.67 -8.61
N SER A 63 6.20 -4.98 -8.65
CA SER A 63 6.88 -5.67 -7.55
C SER A 63 8.13 -4.89 -7.17
N CYS A 64 8.58 -4.97 -5.93
CA CYS A 64 9.85 -4.38 -5.52
C CYS A 64 10.40 -5.02 -4.25
N ASP A 65 11.70 -4.84 -4.00
CA ASP A 65 12.32 -5.16 -2.70
C ASP A 65 12.09 -4.01 -1.71
N VAL A 66 11.40 -4.29 -0.60
CA VAL A 66 11.10 -3.27 0.43
C VAL A 66 12.31 -2.84 1.27
N ASN A 67 13.44 -3.55 1.16
CA ASN A 67 14.70 -3.14 1.76
C ASN A 67 15.40 -2.03 0.95
N ASP A 68 15.06 -1.89 -0.34
CA ASP A 68 15.58 -0.83 -1.20
C ASP A 68 14.82 0.49 -0.98
N GLU A 69 15.09 1.50 -1.81
CA GLU A 69 14.36 2.76 -1.83
C GLU A 69 13.03 2.60 -2.61
N PHE A 70 12.12 1.76 -2.11
CA PHE A 70 10.86 1.40 -2.78
C PHE A 70 9.76 2.48 -2.69
N ILE A 71 9.86 3.38 -1.72
CA ILE A 71 8.87 4.44 -1.49
C ILE A 71 9.55 5.73 -1.03
N LYS A 72 9.09 6.86 -1.56
CA LYS A 72 9.45 8.21 -1.10
C LYS A 72 8.18 8.95 -0.74
N VAL A 73 8.16 9.53 0.46
CA VAL A 73 7.07 10.38 0.94
C VAL A 73 7.61 11.78 1.17
N SER A 74 6.96 12.79 0.60
CA SER A 74 7.35 14.19 0.74
C SER A 74 6.13 15.10 0.78
N LYS A 75 6.25 16.30 1.34
CA LYS A 75 5.17 17.30 1.32
C LYS A 75 5.04 17.95 -0.04
N SER A 76 3.79 18.14 -0.47
CA SER A 76 3.46 18.97 -1.63
C SER A 76 3.79 20.45 -1.36
N HIS A 77 4.05 21.20 -2.44
CA HIS A 77 4.18 22.66 -2.39
C HIS A 77 2.83 23.37 -2.24
N LEU A 78 1.73 22.67 -2.55
CA LEU A 78 0.37 23.08 -2.22
C LEU A 78 0.11 22.60 -0.79
N GLU A 79 -0.26 23.51 0.10
CA GLU A 79 -0.41 23.22 1.54
C GLU A 79 -1.36 22.02 1.78
N ASP A 80 -1.04 21.21 2.79
CA ASP A 80 -1.83 20.07 3.31
C ASP A 80 -1.92 18.78 2.46
N GLU A 81 -0.98 18.53 1.54
CA GLU A 81 -0.89 17.27 0.81
C GLU A 81 0.49 16.60 0.92
N PHE A 82 0.50 15.27 0.82
CA PHE A 82 1.70 14.45 0.67
C PHE A 82 1.76 13.87 -0.74
N ILE A 83 2.97 13.82 -1.26
CA ILE A 83 3.35 13.13 -2.48
C ILE A 83 3.98 11.80 -2.07
N VAL A 84 3.43 10.71 -2.57
CA VAL A 84 3.92 9.35 -2.38
C VAL A 84 4.35 8.80 -3.74
N GLU A 85 5.62 8.47 -3.86
CA GLU A 85 6.23 7.94 -5.07
C GLU A 85 6.79 6.54 -4.78
N PHE A 86 6.46 5.59 -5.65
CA PHE A 86 6.90 4.21 -5.58
C PHE A 86 7.95 3.94 -6.65
N TYR A 87 8.86 3.03 -6.31
CA TYR A 87 9.97 2.64 -7.16
C TYR A 87 10.19 1.12 -7.12
N SER A 88 10.68 0.59 -8.25
CA SER A 88 11.19 -0.77 -8.39
C SER A 88 12.53 -0.70 -9.10
N ASP A 89 13.57 -1.32 -8.55
CA ASP A 89 14.91 -1.32 -9.15
C ASP A 89 15.44 0.10 -9.49
N ASN A 90 15.08 1.09 -8.67
CA ASN A 90 15.34 2.54 -8.86
C ASN A 90 14.59 3.20 -10.02
N GLU A 91 13.64 2.51 -10.67
CA GLU A 91 12.74 3.07 -11.66
C GLU A 91 11.41 3.49 -11.03
N PHE A 92 10.86 4.62 -11.48
CA PHE A 92 9.56 5.12 -11.05
C PHE A 92 8.43 4.16 -11.49
N THR A 93 7.52 3.81 -10.57
CA THR A 93 6.37 2.93 -10.86
C THR A 93 5.03 3.64 -10.70
N PHE A 94 4.81 4.28 -9.56
CA PHE A 94 3.52 4.84 -9.20
C PHE A 94 3.65 6.12 -8.37
N LYS A 95 2.74 7.07 -8.58
CA LYS A 95 2.64 8.32 -7.84
C LYS A 95 1.22 8.58 -7.43
N VAL A 96 1.06 9.01 -6.18
CA VAL A 96 -0.19 9.52 -5.66
C VAL A 96 0.05 10.75 -4.80
N ILE A 97 -0.85 11.72 -4.91
CA ILE A 97 -0.92 12.90 -4.05
C ILE A 97 -2.23 12.83 -3.27
N GLY A 98 -2.18 13.00 -1.96
CA GLY A 98 -3.35 12.97 -1.09
C GLY A 98 -3.13 13.68 0.25
N LYS A 99 -4.17 13.77 1.08
CA LYS A 99 -4.15 14.55 2.31
C LYS A 99 -3.56 13.82 3.51
N ASP A 100 -3.82 12.52 3.60
CA ASP A 100 -3.33 11.67 4.69
C ASP A 100 -2.89 10.32 4.13
N ILE A 101 -1.94 9.70 4.83
CA ILE A 101 -1.38 8.39 4.51
C ILE A 101 -1.35 7.56 5.78
N SER A 102 -1.85 6.34 5.71
CA SER A 102 -1.75 5.34 6.77
C SER A 102 -1.40 3.96 6.24
N ILE A 103 -0.97 3.07 7.13
CA ILE A 103 -0.68 1.67 6.81
C ILE A 103 -1.54 0.73 7.65
N ASN A 104 -1.88 -0.41 7.08
CA ASN A 104 -2.53 -1.52 7.76
C ASN A 104 -1.80 -2.83 7.44
N PHE A 105 -1.66 -3.71 8.45
CA PHE A 105 -1.01 -5.02 8.32
C PHE A 105 -1.99 -6.19 8.52
N ASP A 106 -3.30 -5.91 8.48
CA ASP A 106 -4.32 -6.95 8.43
C ASP A 106 -4.14 -7.83 7.19
N THR A 107 -4.48 -9.11 7.33
CA THR A 107 -4.53 -10.06 6.21
C THR A 107 -5.92 -10.06 5.58
N VAL A 108 -5.97 -9.88 4.26
CA VAL A 108 -7.18 -9.83 3.46
C VAL A 108 -7.20 -11.00 2.47
N PHE A 109 -8.06 -11.98 2.71
CA PHE A 109 -8.15 -13.18 1.90
C PHE A 109 -9.01 -12.98 0.65
N TYR A 110 -8.55 -13.54 -0.47
CA TYR A 110 -9.23 -13.50 -1.78
C TYR A 110 -10.05 -14.78 -2.04
N TYR A 111 -10.36 -15.52 -0.97
CA TYR A 111 -11.17 -16.73 -1.00
C TYR A 111 -12.03 -16.80 0.26
N LYS A 112 -13.09 -17.60 0.22
CA LYS A 112 -13.97 -17.79 1.38
C LYS A 112 -13.22 -18.47 2.52
N ARG A 113 -13.37 -17.92 3.72
CA ARG A 113 -12.81 -18.46 4.96
C ARG A 113 -13.78 -18.18 6.11
N GLU A 114 -14.15 -19.21 6.85
CA GLU A 114 -15.19 -19.11 7.89
C GLU A 114 -14.61 -18.64 9.25
N ASP A 115 -13.40 -19.08 9.58
CA ASP A 115 -12.75 -18.82 10.87
C ASP A 115 -11.73 -17.67 10.79
N LEU A 116 -12.19 -16.44 10.56
CA LEU A 116 -11.34 -15.25 10.57
C LEU A 116 -10.91 -14.89 11.99
N LYS A 117 -9.60 -14.66 12.16
CA LYS A 117 -8.99 -14.19 13.41
C LYS A 117 -8.98 -12.65 13.47
N PRO A 118 -8.72 -12.05 14.65
CA PRO A 118 -8.43 -10.63 14.72
C PRO A 118 -7.29 -10.26 13.77
N GLY A 119 -7.47 -9.19 12.99
CA GLY A 119 -6.55 -8.79 11.92
C GLY A 119 -6.68 -9.59 10.63
N GLU A 120 -7.71 -10.45 10.50
CA GLU A 120 -8.05 -11.14 9.25
C GLU A 120 -9.41 -10.66 8.73
N ARG A 121 -9.53 -10.44 7.42
CA ARG A 121 -10.78 -10.09 6.74
C ARG A 121 -10.84 -10.66 5.33
N LEU A 122 -12.00 -10.58 4.70
CA LEU A 122 -12.18 -10.97 3.29
C LEU A 122 -12.09 -9.73 2.39
N ALA A 123 -11.59 -9.92 1.18
CA ALA A 123 -11.65 -8.88 0.15
C ALA A 123 -13.10 -8.52 -0.18
N TYR A 124 -13.35 -7.26 -0.56
CA TYR A 124 -14.69 -6.71 -0.79
C TYR A 124 -15.48 -7.45 -1.89
N PHE A 125 -14.80 -8.16 -2.78
CA PHE A 125 -15.40 -8.93 -3.87
C PHE A 125 -15.76 -10.38 -3.48
N ILE A 126 -15.38 -10.83 -2.28
CA ILE A 126 -15.74 -12.16 -1.76
C ILE A 126 -17.12 -12.06 -1.09
N LYS A 127 -18.05 -12.91 -1.54
CA LYS A 127 -19.45 -12.95 -1.13
C LYS A 127 -19.77 -14.12 -0.21
#